data_AF-A0A6G7XEC7-F1
#
_entry.id   AF-A0A6G7XEC7-F1
#
_cell.length_a   1.000
_cell.length_b   1.000
_cell.length_c   1.000
_cell.angle_alpha   90.00
_cell.angle_beta   90.00
_cell.angle_gamma   90.00
#
_symmetry.space_group_name_H-M   'P 1'
#
loop_
_entity.id
_entity.type
_entity.pdbx_description
1 polymer ?
#
loop_
_entity_poly.entity_id
_entity_poly.type
_entity_poly.pdbx_seq_one_letter_code
_entity_poly.pdbx_strand_id
1 'polypeptide(L)'
;MISVFVVSFGVILMLSGLLAYLGKWTGWAESSAYLICGGFAALFFGVAFVFPYIHAALVPKGSILSGWLVPIAATLWGVSIIGFWWLPSFLLPKWFIQGREERRRLERLARDLKKGLNL
;
A
#
# COMPACT_ATOMS: atom_id res chain seq x y z
N MET A 1 10.14 14.32 -22.77
CA MET A 1 8.68 14.41 -22.94
C MET A 1 8.02 13.73 -21.76
N ILE A 2 7.01 14.36 -21.15
CA ILE A 2 6.19 13.71 -20.13
C ILE A 2 5.31 12.68 -20.86
N SER A 3 5.46 11.40 -20.55
CA SER A 3 4.61 10.38 -21.14
C SER A 3 3.26 10.40 -20.43
N VAL A 4 2.22 10.88 -21.13
CA VAL A 4 0.85 10.92 -20.62
C VAL A 4 0.42 9.55 -20.11
N PHE A 5 0.81 8.47 -20.81
CA PHE A 5 0.56 7.10 -20.40
C PHE A 5 1.12 6.79 -19.00
N VAL A 6 2.38 7.16 -18.74
CA VAL A 6 3.05 6.86 -17.47
C VAL A 6 2.39 7.62 -16.32
N VAL A 7 2.01 8.88 -16.55
CA VAL A 7 1.33 9.69 -15.54
C VAL A 7 -0.08 9.16 -15.27
N SER A 8 -0.87 8.87 -16.31
CA SER A 8 -2.21 8.31 -16.16
C SER A 8 -2.18 6.95 -15.46
N PHE A 9 -1.24 6.08 -15.82
CA PHE A 9 -1.05 4.78 -15.18
C PHE A 9 -0.66 4.93 -13.71
N GLY A 10 0.26 5.84 -13.39
CA GLY A 10 0.65 6.17 -12.01
C GLY A 10 -0.51 6.72 -11.19
N VAL A 11 -1.34 7.60 -11.75
CA VAL A 11 -2.55 8.13 -11.08
C VAL A 11 -3.57 7.02 -10.82
N ILE A 12 -3.81 6.13 -11.79
CA ILE A 12 -4.73 4.99 -11.62
C ILE A 12 -4.24 4.06 -10.51
N LEU A 13 -2.94 3.73 -10.50
CA LEU A 13 -2.31 2.94 -9.43
C LEU A 13 -2.42 3.62 -8.06
N MET A 14 -2.22 4.93 -8.02
CA MET A 14 -2.32 5.69 -6.77
C MET A 14 -3.75 5.71 -6.25
N LEU A 15 -4.75 5.93 -7.11
CA LEU A 15 -6.16 5.94 -6.74
C LEU A 15 -6.66 4.54 -6.32
N SER A 16 -6.26 3.49 -7.05
CA SER A 16 -6.64 2.12 -6.71
C SER A 16 -6.00 1.69 -5.39
N GLY A 17 -4.72 1.99 -5.20
CA GLY A 17 -4.02 1.77 -3.93
C GLY A 17 -4.58 2.61 -2.77
N LEU A 18 -5.09 3.81 -3.04
CA LEU A 18 -5.74 4.64 -2.02
C LEU A 18 -7.10 4.09 -1.61
N LEU A 19 -7.90 3.61 -2.57
CA LEU A 19 -9.17 2.94 -2.30
C LEU A 19 -8.96 1.63 -1.54
N ALA A 20 -7.88 0.90 -1.85
CA ALA A 20 -7.40 -0.22 -1.07
C ALA A 20 -7.05 0.20 0.36
N TYR A 21 -6.31 1.31 0.50
CA TYR A 21 -5.85 1.81 1.78
C TYR A 21 -6.99 2.27 2.68
N LEU A 22 -8.04 2.86 2.11
CA LEU A 22 -9.22 3.30 2.84
C LEU A 22 -10.19 2.16 3.17
N GLY A 23 -9.96 0.94 2.66
CA GLY A 23 -10.88 -0.18 2.89
C GLY A 23 -12.23 0.02 2.19
N LYS A 24 -12.29 0.81 1.11
CA LYS A 24 -13.53 0.95 0.30
C LYS A 24 -13.77 -0.25 -0.60
N TRP A 25 -12.72 -1.00 -0.90
CA TRP A 25 -12.78 -2.30 -1.54
C TRP A 25 -12.02 -3.29 -0.65
N THR A 26 -12.72 -4.16 0.06
CA THR A 26 -12.11 -5.14 1.00
C THR A 26 -12.24 -6.59 0.56
N GLY A 27 -13.11 -6.90 -0.42
CA GLY A 27 -13.40 -8.30 -0.80
C GLY A 27 -12.18 -9.08 -1.29
N TRP A 28 -11.24 -8.41 -1.94
CA TRP A 28 -9.96 -8.97 -2.38
C TRP A 28 -8.93 -9.04 -1.23
N ALA A 29 -8.98 -8.09 -0.30
CA ALA A 29 -8.12 -8.09 0.89
C ALA A 29 -8.44 -9.26 1.84
N GLU A 30 -9.69 -9.71 1.91
CA GLU A 30 -10.04 -10.90 2.70
C GLU A 30 -9.62 -12.22 2.04
N SER A 31 -9.39 -12.23 0.72
CA SER A 31 -9.15 -13.45 -0.05
C SER A 31 -7.69 -13.93 -0.04
N SER A 32 -6.70 -13.03 0.06
CA SER A 32 -5.29 -13.41 0.08
C SER A 32 -4.37 -12.34 0.65
N ALA A 33 -3.42 -12.75 1.49
CA ALA A 33 -2.33 -11.91 2.00
C ALA A 33 -1.49 -11.27 0.88
N TYR A 34 -1.35 -11.94 -0.26
CA TYR A 34 -0.62 -11.41 -1.42
C TYR A 34 -1.38 -10.28 -2.12
N LEU A 35 -2.72 -10.36 -2.17
CA LEU A 35 -3.55 -9.33 -2.77
C LEU A 35 -3.57 -8.06 -1.90
N ILE A 36 -3.55 -8.23 -0.58
CA ILE A 36 -3.31 -7.14 0.39
C ILE A 36 -1.99 -6.45 0.06
N CYS A 37 -0.88 -7.19 0.05
CA CYS A 37 0.45 -6.62 -0.19
C CYS A 37 0.54 -5.91 -1.56
N GLY A 38 -0.02 -6.52 -2.62
CA GLY A 38 -0.04 -5.92 -3.96
C GLY A 38 -0.89 -4.65 -4.04
N GLY A 39 -2.02 -4.60 -3.34
CA GLY A 39 -2.87 -3.41 -3.25
C GLY A 39 -2.20 -2.22 -2.59
N PHE A 40 -1.49 -2.48 -1.50
CA PHE A 40 -0.73 -1.45 -0.80
C PHE A 40 0.52 -1.04 -1.58
N ALA A 41 1.23 -1.99 -2.17
CA ALA A 41 2.38 -1.72 -3.02
C ALA A 41 2.01 -0.88 -4.25
N ALA A 42 0.80 -1.08 -4.81
CA ALA A 42 0.28 -0.27 -5.91
C ALA A 42 0.16 1.23 -5.57
N LEU A 43 -0.19 1.58 -4.32
CA LEU A 43 -0.21 2.97 -3.85
C LEU A 43 1.19 3.60 -3.94
N PHE A 44 2.19 2.92 -3.37
CA PHE A 44 3.57 3.41 -3.37
C PHE A 44 4.16 3.45 -4.78
N PHE A 45 3.81 2.49 -5.63
CA PHE A 45 4.17 2.50 -7.04
C PHE A 45 3.57 3.70 -7.79
N GLY A 46 2.29 3.98 -7.57
CA GLY A 46 1.62 5.14 -8.16
C GLY A 46 2.29 6.45 -7.74
N VAL A 47 2.62 6.60 -6.46
CA VAL A 47 3.38 7.75 -5.96
C VAL A 47 4.77 7.81 -6.60
N ALA A 48 5.49 6.70 -6.67
CA ALA A 48 6.82 6.63 -7.26
C ALA A 48 6.83 6.98 -8.76
N PHE A 49 5.75 6.69 -9.48
CA PHE A 49 5.56 7.09 -10.88
C PHE A 49 5.22 8.57 -11.02
N VAL A 50 4.37 9.13 -10.16
CA VAL A 50 3.86 10.51 -10.29
C VAL A 50 4.83 11.56 -9.71
N PHE A 51 5.54 11.22 -8.62
CA PHE A 51 6.42 12.11 -7.88
C PHE A 51 7.54 12.76 -8.72
N PRO A 52 8.27 12.02 -9.59
CA PRO A 52 9.30 12.62 -10.44
C PRO A 52 8.75 13.67 -11.40
N TYR A 53 7.52 13.49 -11.89
CA TYR A 53 6.88 14.45 -12.80
C TYR A 53 6.40 15.70 -12.07
N ILE A 54 5.79 15.55 -10.89
CA ILE A 54 5.40 16.69 -10.06
C ILE A 54 6.64 17.52 -9.70
N HIS A 55 7.71 16.86 -9.28
CA HIS A 55 8.95 17.55 -8.96
C HIS A 55 9.56 18.23 -10.18
N ALA A 56 9.61 17.57 -11.34
CA ALA A 56 10.12 18.17 -12.57
C ALA A 56 9.28 19.38 -13.05
N ALA A 57 7.99 19.42 -12.71
CA ALA A 57 7.10 20.53 -13.04
C ALA A 57 7.22 21.71 -12.07
N LEU A 58 7.44 21.45 -10.77
CA LEU A 58 7.42 22.46 -9.71
C LEU A 58 8.80 22.97 -9.30
N VAL A 59 9.87 22.18 -9.54
CA VAL A 59 11.20 22.49 -9.03
C VAL A 59 12.11 23.03 -10.13
N PRO A 60 12.68 24.23 -9.96
CA PRO A 60 13.63 24.81 -10.91
C PRO A 60 14.84 23.88 -11.12
N LYS A 61 15.25 23.74 -12.39
CA LYS A 61 16.45 22.98 -12.77
C LYS A 61 17.68 23.57 -12.06
N GLY A 62 18.42 22.72 -11.35
CA GLY A 62 19.64 23.12 -10.63
C GLY A 62 19.47 23.42 -9.14
N SER A 63 18.26 23.29 -8.58
CA SER A 63 18.07 23.41 -7.14
C SER A 63 18.68 22.21 -6.38
N ILE A 64 19.12 22.43 -5.14
CA ILE A 64 19.56 21.36 -4.22
C ILE A 64 18.49 20.28 -4.03
N LEU A 65 17.19 20.65 -4.10
CA LEU A 65 16.09 19.68 -4.03
C LEU A 65 16.13 18.65 -5.17
N SER A 66 16.66 19.04 -6.33
CA SER A 66 16.82 18.12 -7.47
C SER A 66 17.80 16.99 -7.17
N GLY A 67 18.80 17.23 -6.31
CA GLY A 67 19.75 16.21 -5.86
C GLY A 67 19.09 15.16 -4.95
N TRP A 68 18.10 15.56 -4.15
CA TRP A 68 17.36 14.67 -3.25
C TRP A 68 16.28 13.85 -3.97
N LEU A 69 15.92 14.23 -5.20
CA LEU A 69 14.87 13.53 -5.95
C LEU A 69 15.22 12.07 -6.23
N VAL A 70 16.47 11.81 -6.64
CA VAL A 70 16.96 10.49 -7.00
C VAL A 70 16.91 9.51 -5.81
N PRO A 71 17.47 9.83 -4.63
CA PRO A 71 17.37 8.92 -3.48
C PRO A 71 15.94 8.76 -2.97
N ILE A 72 15.10 9.81 -2.99
CA ILE A 72 13.70 9.71 -2.57
C ILE A 72 12.92 8.78 -3.53
N ALA A 73 13.07 8.97 -4.84
CA ALA A 73 12.44 8.11 -5.83
C ALA A 73 12.95 6.67 -5.71
N ALA A 74 14.26 6.46 -5.59
CA ALA A 74 14.85 5.13 -5.41
C ALA A 74 14.33 4.44 -4.13
N THR A 75 14.17 5.19 -3.03
CA THR A 75 13.60 4.67 -1.78
C THR A 75 12.14 4.30 -1.96
N LEU A 76 11.33 5.15 -2.60
CA LEU A 76 9.93 4.87 -2.92
C LEU A 76 9.78 3.61 -3.79
N TRP A 77 10.64 3.45 -4.80
CA TRP A 77 10.68 2.24 -5.63
C TRP A 77 11.09 1.00 -4.82
N GLY A 78 12.12 1.11 -3.98
CA GLY A 78 12.56 0.03 -3.09
C GLY A 78 11.47 -0.41 -2.12
N VAL A 79 10.81 0.55 -1.45
CA VAL A 79 9.67 0.29 -0.54
C VAL A 79 8.52 -0.34 -1.30
N SER A 80 8.27 0.08 -2.54
CA SER A 80 7.20 -0.49 -3.36
C SER A 80 7.48 -1.94 -3.73
N ILE A 81 8.72 -2.28 -4.12
CA ILE A 81 9.14 -3.65 -4.45
C ILE A 81 9.10 -4.54 -3.21
N ILE A 82 9.63 -4.07 -2.10
CA ILE A 82 9.60 -4.79 -0.82
C ILE A 82 8.15 -4.97 -0.36
N GLY A 83 7.32 -3.96 -0.55
CA GLY A 83 5.91 -3.97 -0.17
C GLY A 83 5.07 -5.02 -0.89
N PHE A 84 5.47 -5.48 -2.07
CA PHE A 84 4.83 -6.61 -2.76
C PHE A 84 5.06 -7.95 -2.04
N TRP A 85 6.21 -8.12 -1.39
CA TRP A 85 6.57 -9.36 -0.72
C TRP A 85 6.29 -9.34 0.78
N TRP A 86 6.47 -8.18 1.40
CA TRP A 86 6.37 -8.03 2.83
C TRP A 86 6.00 -6.58 3.16
N LEU A 87 4.72 -6.37 3.51
CA LEU A 87 4.28 -5.09 4.05
C LEU A 87 4.51 -5.07 5.57
N PRO A 88 5.46 -4.26 6.09
CA PRO A 88 5.65 -4.16 7.53
C PRO A 88 4.39 -3.62 8.21
N SER A 89 4.17 -4.03 9.47
CA SER A 89 2.93 -3.79 10.21
C SER A 89 2.56 -2.32 10.38
N PHE A 90 3.53 -1.40 10.29
CA PHE A 90 3.29 0.04 10.36
C PHE A 90 2.69 0.63 9.06
N LEU A 91 2.85 -0.05 7.92
CA LEU A 91 2.28 0.38 6.63
C LEU A 91 0.87 -0.19 6.40
N LEU A 92 0.46 -1.18 7.20
CA LEU A 92 -0.89 -1.71 7.15
C LEU A 92 -1.87 -0.68 7.72
N PRO A 93 -3.01 -0.45 7.06
CA PRO A 93 -3.99 0.50 7.55
C PRO A 93 -4.70 -0.04 8.79
N LYS A 94 -5.15 0.90 9.62
CA LYS A 94 -5.77 0.60 10.92
C LYS A 94 -6.98 -0.33 10.81
N TRP A 95 -7.81 -0.18 9.78
CA TRP A 95 -8.99 -1.03 9.56
C TRP A 95 -8.59 -2.50 9.35
N PHE A 96 -7.47 -2.76 8.67
CA PHE A 96 -7.00 -4.10 8.39
C PHE A 96 -6.46 -4.77 9.66
N ILE A 97 -5.71 -4.00 10.47
CA ILE A 97 -5.19 -4.47 11.75
C ILE A 97 -6.34 -4.83 12.69
N GLN A 98 -7.32 -3.94 12.81
CA GLN A 98 -8.51 -4.13 13.65
C GLN A 98 -9.32 -5.37 13.22
N GLY A 99 -9.59 -5.52 11.92
CA GLY A 99 -10.32 -6.70 11.42
C GLY A 99 -9.58 -8.02 11.68
N ARG A 100 -8.24 -8.01 11.63
CA ARG A 100 -7.43 -9.21 11.93
C ARG A 100 -7.45 -9.55 13.42
N GLU A 101 -7.40 -8.56 14.30
CA GLU A 101 -7.51 -8.75 15.74
C GLU A 101 -8.88 -9.29 16.14
N GLU A 102 -9.95 -8.77 15.53
CA GLU A 102 -11.31 -9.20 15.79
C GLU A 102 -11.55 -10.65 15.33
N ARG A 103 -11.09 -11.03 14.13
CA ARG A 103 -11.11 -12.45 13.71
C ARG A 103 -10.38 -13.37 14.68
N ARG A 104 -9.17 -12.98 15.12
CA ARG A 104 -8.40 -13.77 16.11
C ARG A 104 -9.10 -13.87 17.46
N ARG A 105 -9.91 -12.87 17.84
CA ARG A 105 -10.71 -12.89 19.07
C ARG A 105 -11.89 -13.86 18.91
N LEU A 106 -12.60 -13.79 17.78
CA LEU A 106 -13.71 -14.70 17.47
C LEU A 106 -13.25 -16.17 17.37
N GLU A 107 -12.10 -16.43 16.74
CA GLU A 107 -11.51 -17.78 16.67
C GLU A 107 -11.09 -18.33 18.05
N ARG A 108 -10.71 -17.45 18.98
CA ARG A 108 -10.43 -17.86 20.37
C ARG A 108 -11.72 -18.22 21.09
N LEU A 109 -12.73 -17.34 21.02
CA LEU A 109 -14.05 -17.58 21.62
C LEU A 109 -14.70 -18.87 21.07
N ALA A 110 -14.64 -19.10 19.76
CA ALA A 110 -15.16 -20.31 19.14
C ALA A 110 -14.44 -21.58 19.61
N ARG A 111 -13.11 -21.52 19.81
CA ARG A 111 -12.34 -22.64 20.38
C ARG A 111 -12.70 -22.91 21.83
N ASP A 112 -12.88 -21.86 22.64
CA ASP A 112 -13.21 -21.99 24.05
C ASP A 112 -14.63 -22.54 24.25
N LEU A 113 -15.60 -22.07 23.44
CA LEU A 113 -16.94 -22.65 23.38
C LEU A 113 -16.93 -24.12 22.98
N LYS A 114 -16.15 -24.49 21.94
CA LYS A 114 -16.03 -25.89 21.50
C LYS A 114 -15.41 -26.78 22.58
N LYS A 115 -14.45 -26.26 23.36
CA LYS A 115 -13.88 -26.99 24.50
C LYS A 115 -14.88 -27.15 25.64
N GLY A 116 -15.68 -26.13 25.94
CA GLY A 116 -16.71 -26.17 26.98
C GLY A 116 -17.88 -27.10 26.66
N LEU A 117 -18.19 -27.31 25.37
CA LEU A 117 -19.23 -28.22 24.87
C LEU A 117 -18.79 -29.69 24.74
N ASN A 118 -17.49 -29.97 24.80
CA ASN A 118 -16.92 -31.33 24.73
C ASN A 118 -16.60 -31.92 26.12
N LEU A 119 -17.18 -31.35 27.17
CA LEU A 119 -17.30 -31.90 28.53
C LEU A 119 -18.73 -32.41 28.72
#